data_AF-A0A151F605-F1
#
_entry.id   AF-A0A151F605-F1
#
_cell.length_a   1.000
_cell.length_b   1.000
_cell.length_c   1.000
_cell.angle_alpha   90.00
_cell.angle_beta   90.00
_cell.angle_gamma   90.00
#
_symmetry.space_group_name_H-M   'P 1'
#
loop_
_entity.id
_entity.type
_entity.pdbx_description
1 polymer ?
#
loop_
_entity_poly.entity_id
_entity_poly.type
_entity_poly.pdbx_seq_one_letter_code
_entity_poly.pdbx_strand_id
1 'polypeptide(L)' 'MNITIRNISRKVYQEFKAEATRRNLKIGEALTLAMQEFIKSEKKKGSNLSILDFEPFDWGEGTETVSEDVDKILYGG' A
#
# COMPACT_ATOMS: atom_id res chain seq x y z
N MET A 1 -28.18 1.63 -5.59
CA MET A 1 -27.49 1.67 -6.89
C MET A 1 -27.25 0.24 -7.36
N ASN A 2 -27.57 -0.11 -8.61
CA ASN A 2 -27.38 -1.45 -9.15
C ASN A 2 -26.28 -1.41 -10.23
N ILE A 3 -25.25 -2.25 -10.08
CA ILE A 3 -24.14 -2.37 -11.04
C ILE A 3 -24.06 -3.82 -11.48
N THR A 4 -24.03 -4.06 -12.79
CA THR A 4 -23.83 -5.39 -13.36
C THR A 4 -22.43 -5.49 -13.94
N ILE A 5 -21.64 -6.45 -13.47
CA ILE A 5 -20.30 -6.73 -13.97
C ILE A 5 -20.37 -7.98 -14.86
N ARG A 6 -19.85 -7.90 -16.09
CA ARG A 6 -19.82 -9.00 -17.07
C ARG A 6 -18.41 -9.56 -17.17
N ASN A 7 -18.29 -10.73 -17.83
CA ASN A 7 -17.00 -11.38 -18.13
C ASN A 7 -16.16 -11.78 -16.91
N ILE A 8 -16.81 -12.14 -15.80
CA ILE A 8 -16.11 -12.72 -14.64
C ILE A 8 -15.95 -14.23 -14.88
N SER A 9 -14.74 -14.75 -14.65
CA SER A 9 -14.52 -16.20 -14.64
C SER A 9 -15.41 -16.87 -13.58
N ARG A 10 -16.21 -17.84 -14.02
CA ARG A 10 -17.13 -18.59 -13.13
C ARG A 10 -16.39 -19.20 -11.93
N LYS A 11 -15.22 -19.76 -12.16
CA LYS A 11 -14.40 -20.40 -11.11
C LYS A 11 -13.98 -19.38 -10.05
N VAL A 12 -13.43 -18.24 -10.49
CA VAL A 12 -12.97 -17.17 -9.59
C VAL A 12 -14.13 -16.59 -8.79
N TYR A 13 -15.30 -16.40 -9.42
CA TYR A 13 -16.49 -15.91 -8.70
C TYR A 13 -16.95 -16.87 -7.60
N GLN A 14 -16.92 -18.18 -7.85
CA GLN A 14 -17.32 -19.18 -6.85
C GLN A 14 -16.38 -19.20 -5.65
N GLU A 15 -15.06 -19.17 -5.90
CA GLU A 15 -14.05 -19.11 -4.83
C GLU A 15 -14.20 -17.82 -4.01
N PHE A 16 -14.36 -16.68 -4.69
CA PHE A 16 -14.57 -15.39 -4.04
C PHE A 16 -15.85 -15.38 -3.19
N LYS A 17 -16.95 -15.91 -3.72
CA LYS A 17 -18.22 -16.01 -3.00
C LYS A 17 -18.08 -16.89 -1.75
N ALA A 18 -17.42 -18.04 -1.85
CA ALA A 18 -17.19 -18.92 -0.72
C ALA A 18 -16.41 -18.21 0.39
N GLU A 19 -15.37 -17.46 0.01
CA GLU A 19 -14.56 -16.69 0.95
C GLU A 19 -15.33 -15.53 1.60
N ALA A 20 -16.17 -14.82 0.84
CA ALA A 20 -17.05 -13.79 1.36
C ALA A 20 -18.04 -14.36 2.40
N THR A 21 -18.63 -15.53 2.12
CA THR A 21 -19.53 -16.22 3.07
C THR A 21 -18.79 -16.66 4.33
N ARG A 22 -17.57 -17.20 4.23
CA ARG A 22 -16.76 -17.56 5.41
C ARG A 22 -16.50 -16.37 6.33
N ARG A 23 -16.35 -15.18 5.76
CA ARG A 23 -16.14 -13.92 6.50
C ARG A 23 -17.43 -13.24 6.93
N ASN A 24 -18.58 -13.88 6.70
CA ASN A 24 -19.92 -13.36 6.98
C ASN A 24 -20.21 -12.01 6.31
N LEU A 25 -19.69 -11.81 5.08
CA LEU A 25 -19.87 -10.60 4.29
C LEU A 25 -20.89 -10.83 3.17
N LYS A 26 -21.68 -9.81 2.85
CA LYS A 26 -22.46 -9.81 1.61
C LYS A 26 -21.52 -9.69 0.42
N ILE A 27 -21.91 -10.27 -0.71
CA ILE A 27 -21.05 -10.28 -1.91
C ILE A 27 -20.66 -8.88 -2.38
N GLY A 28 -21.56 -7.90 -2.25
CA GLY A 28 -21.29 -6.50 -2.60
C GLY A 28 -20.32 -5.81 -1.65
N GLU A 29 -20.37 -6.13 -0.36
CA GLU A 29 -19.45 -5.59 0.65
C GLU A 29 -18.04 -6.15 0.42
N ALA A 30 -17.94 -7.47 0.24
CA ALA A 30 -16.68 -8.13 -0.10
C ALA A 30 -16.08 -7.57 -1.41
N LEU A 31 -16.91 -7.36 -2.45
CA LEU A 31 -16.46 -6.81 -3.72
C LEU A 31 -15.96 -5.36 -3.56
N THR A 32 -16.65 -4.56 -2.75
CA THR A 32 -16.24 -3.18 -2.46
C THR A 32 -14.87 -3.15 -1.78
N LEU A 33 -14.65 -4.01 -0.78
CA LEU A 33 -13.36 -4.15 -0.10
C LEU A 33 -12.26 -4.59 -1.08
N ALA A 34 -12.55 -5.57 -1.93
CA ALA A 34 -11.60 -6.02 -2.95
C ALA A 34 -11.23 -4.91 -3.94
N MET A 35 -12.20 -4.10 -4.38
CA MET A 35 -11.96 -2.95 -5.25
C MET A 35 -11.12 -1.86 -4.56
N GLN A 36 -11.39 -1.57 -3.28
CA GLN A 36 -10.60 -0.62 -2.50
C GLN A 36 -9.14 -1.07 -2.39
N GLU A 37 -8.92 -2.35 -2.07
CA GLU A 37 -7.57 -2.89 -1.96
C GLU A 37 -6.86 -2.90 -3.31
N PHE A 38 -7.56 -3.23 -4.40
CA PHE A 38 -7.03 -3.15 -5.75
C PHE A 38 -6.56 -1.73 -6.10
N ILE A 39 -7.39 -0.71 -5.87
CA ILE A 39 -7.04 0.70 -6.10
C ILE A 39 -5.85 1.12 -5.22
N LYS A 40 -5.83 0.71 -3.95
CA LYS A 40 -4.75 1.04 -3.01
C LYS A 40 -3.42 0.41 -3.43
N SER A 41 -3.46 -0.84 -3.90
CA SER A 41 -2.26 -1.55 -4.37
C SER A 41 -1.62 -0.87 -5.58
N GLU A 42 -2.44 -0.35 -6.49
CA GLU A 42 -1.95 0.40 -7.66
C GLU A 42 -1.39 1.78 -7.24
N LYS A 43 -2.01 2.45 -6.27
CA LYS A 43 -1.46 3.71 -5.71
C LYS A 43 -0.12 3.50 -4.99
N LYS A 44 0.06 2.37 -4.30
CA LYS A 44 1.33 2.02 -3.65
C LYS A 44 2.44 1.68 -4.65
N LYS A 45 2.13 1.05 -5.79
CA LYS A 45 3.12 0.85 -6.87
C LYS A 45 3.60 2.18 -7.47
N GLY A 46 2.80 3.24 -7.36
CA GLY A 46 3.16 4.59 -7.78
C GLY A 46 4.11 5.34 -6.83
N SER A 47 4.39 4.84 -5.62
CA SER A 47 5.45 5.42 -4.79
C SER A 47 6.81 4.88 -5.22
N ASN A 48 7.16 5.11 -6.49
CA ASN A 48 8.55 5.35 -6.84
C ASN A 48 8.91 6.69 -6.18
N LEU A 49 9.09 6.70 -4.87
CA LEU A 49 9.78 7.80 -4.20
C LEU A 49 11.19 7.79 -4.78
N SER A 50 11.42 8.64 -5.77
CA SER A 50 12.74 8.91 -6.26
C SER A 50 13.51 9.57 -5.12
N ILE A 51 14.81 9.31 -5.04
CA ILE A 51 15.68 10.09 -4.13
C ILE A 51 15.55 11.60 -4.42
N LEU A 52 15.18 11.95 -5.66
CA LEU A 52 14.91 13.32 -6.08
C LEU A 52 13.62 13.93 -5.51
N ASP A 53 12.73 13.12 -4.95
CA ASP A 53 11.47 13.59 -4.32
C ASP A 53 11.67 13.93 -2.83
N PHE A 54 12.86 13.67 -2.27
CA PHE A 54 13.20 14.06 -0.91
C PHE A 54 13.69 15.52 -0.89
N GLU A 55 12.94 16.39 -0.21
CA GLU A 55 13.42 17.73 0.12
C GLU A 55 14.44 17.64 1.27
N PRO A 56 15.63 18.27 1.13
CA PRO A 56 16.57 18.41 2.24
C PRO A 56 15.89 19.12 3.41
N PHE A 57 15.90 18.47 4.57
CA PHE A 57 15.39 19.04 5.81
C PHE A 57 16.56 19.65 6.57
N ASP A 58 16.47 20.94 6.89
CA ASP A 58 17.43 21.62 7.75
C ASP A 58 17.13 21.27 9.21
N TRP A 59 18.08 20.58 9.85
CA TRP A 59 17.97 20.15 11.25
C TRP A 59 18.44 21.22 12.25
N GLY A 60 18.89 22.38 11.75
CA GLY A 60 19.35 23.51 12.56
C GLY A 60 20.88 23.57 12.70
N GLU A 61 21.36 24.68 13.25
CA GLU A 61 22.80 24.95 13.42
C GLU A 61 23.45 23.90 14.34
N GLY A 62 24.61 23.38 13.93
CA GLY A 62 25.35 22.34 14.67
C GLY A 62 24.95 20.89 14.30
N THR A 63 24.12 20.70 13.27
CA THR A 63 23.68 19.38 12.80
C THR A 63 24.38 18.89 11.53
N GLU A 64 25.40 19.61 11.07
CA GLU A 64 26.02 19.44 9.76
C GLU A 64 26.78 18.11 9.62
N THR A 65 27.22 17.51 10.74
CA THR A 65 28.02 16.28 10.78
C THR A 65 27.30 15.10 11.45
N VAL A 66 25.99 15.24 11.71
CA VAL A 66 25.21 14.23 12.46
C VAL A 66 25.25 12.85 11.79
N SER A 67 25.34 12.78 10.46
CA SER A 67 25.50 11.50 9.76
C SER A 67 26.79 10.77 10.15
N GLU A 68 27.90 11.51 10.29
CA GLU A 68 29.20 10.94 10.65
C GLU A 68 29.25 10.51 12.11
N ASP A 69 28.62 11.30 12.99
CA ASP A 69 28.48 10.98 14.41
C ASP A 69 27.68 9.69 14.62
N VAL A 70 26.57 9.53 13.90
CA VAL A 70 25.73 8.33 13.95
C VAL A 70 26.49 7.12 13.43
N ASP A 71 27.20 7.24 12.31
CA ASP A 71 28.00 6.15 11.75
C ASP A 71 29.08 5.69 12.73
N LYS A 72 29.75 6.62 13.41
CA LYS A 72 30.76 6.30 14.43
C LYS A 72 30.17 5.56 15.63
N ILE A 73 28.95 5.89 16.06
CA ILE A 73 28.28 5.22 17.17
C ILE A 73 27.83 3.80 16.77
N LEU A 74 27.24 3.66 15.58
CA LEU A 74 26.64 2.41 15.16
C LEU A 74 27.65 1.41 14.60
N TYR A 75 28.67 1.91 13.88
CA TYR A 75 29.63 1.08 13.15
C TYR A 75 31.06 1.20 13.67
N GLY A 76 31.32 2.06 14.65
CA GLY A 76 32.60 2.13 15.37
C GLY A 76 33.72 2.90 14.67
N GLY A 77 33.50 3.39 13.45
CA GLY A 77 34.50 4.07 12.62
C GLY A 77 35.40 3.10 11.87
#